data_AF-J0J7F9-F1
#
_entry.id   AF-J0J7F9-F1
#
_cell.length_a   1.000
_cell.length_b   1.000
_cell.length_c   1.000
_cell.angle_alpha   90.00
_cell.angle_beta   90.00
_cell.angle_gamma   90.00
#
_symmetry.space_group_name_H-M   'P 1'
#
loop_
_entity.id
_entity.type
_entity.pdbx_description
1 polymer ?
#
loop_
_entity_poly.entity_id
_entity_poly.type
_entity_poly.pdbx_seq_one_letter_code
_entity_poly.pdbx_strand_id
1 'polypeptide(L)'
;MLIFIKEDSIIKAYNLNTAKLEPKNREKLGLLKIEKNKIYFHLDEKRYLKLGIIGKTKEKEIKNAFCSNAFLAAQVLNLSENQERQVLELKCHFFKRPIKILPKALNINFKDTIVKKLLKDMGKDKKIEDFKETCILEMAGFTYFVCVLPYEDEDKENSEEILKEDFRLLNTKGGLSVKRALINNRHSYEAIKLRPIKQELAPGLCLFFQGSLEFNDKTTKTMRTSLLDQIQQDEKSYLKIWEKYLIINAQKSFNEAKEVGVLEIESVSKAGGNLRIRFKPALDKNKMEILIKKVQLREGSDLGVLEELDPQNEENLINLISKQKKQPSKNNSQSIMIKDISGDDFIIDYNPSIKEGDAFHLDYMGDLNTLKKQYSALDKTKKGLSANPNLGLILNIKEDKNDNNGTTDTMDETLKEILSSYETRALELTERVKEKIFKNPPTENQEKAIKIALNTPDIAIIQGPPGTGKTTVINAICERLFEEYPKDKNIKGQILLCAQGHDATNNVRERIKVGGLPTFKFGAKKNAKEEQYKQDERLNERLRELAEILIESVRKKLQSLGDYENIKKFWI
;
A
#
# COMPACT_ATOMS: atom_id res chain seq x y z
N MET A 1 19.03 -27.73 1.83
CA MET A 1 19.82 -26.96 2.82
C MET A 1 21.18 -27.62 3.07
N LEU A 2 21.21 -28.86 3.56
CA LEU A 2 22.46 -29.59 3.87
C LEU A 2 23.39 -29.84 2.67
N ILE A 3 22.87 -29.81 1.44
CA ILE A 3 23.65 -29.97 0.19
C ILE A 3 24.77 -28.91 0.06
N PHE A 4 24.62 -27.74 0.70
CA PHE A 4 25.66 -26.70 0.68
C PHE A 4 26.81 -26.97 1.65
N ILE A 5 26.70 -27.98 2.51
CA ILE A 5 27.70 -28.30 3.53
C ILE A 5 28.51 -29.47 3.01
N LYS A 6 29.84 -29.38 3.11
CA LYS A 6 30.75 -30.42 2.66
C LYS A 6 30.31 -31.78 3.22
N GLU A 7 30.14 -32.74 2.31
CA GLU A 7 29.85 -34.13 2.67
C GLU A 7 31.12 -34.81 3.16
N ASP A 8 31.02 -35.53 4.28
CA ASP A 8 32.18 -36.22 4.84
C ASP A 8 32.21 -37.70 4.46
N SER A 9 31.05 -38.38 4.38
CA SER A 9 30.99 -39.81 4.05
C SER A 9 29.61 -40.33 3.68
N ILE A 10 29.61 -41.32 2.78
CA ILE A 10 28.48 -42.25 2.56
C ILE A 10 28.78 -43.54 3.29
N ILE A 11 27.80 -44.03 4.06
CA ILE A 11 27.93 -45.25 4.86
C ILE A 11 26.82 -46.24 4.52
N LYS A 12 27.15 -47.53 4.58
CA LYS A 12 26.15 -48.60 4.51
C LYS A 12 25.97 -49.20 5.90
N ALA A 13 24.73 -49.41 6.32
CA ALA A 13 24.42 -49.93 7.64
C ALA A 13 23.27 -50.95 7.58
N TYR A 14 23.39 -52.03 8.34
CA TYR A 14 22.28 -52.93 8.61
C TYR A 14 21.31 -52.29 9.60
N ASN A 15 20.02 -52.27 9.26
CA ASN A 15 18.96 -52.05 10.23
C ASN A 15 18.83 -53.31 11.10
N LEU A 16 19.16 -53.18 12.39
CA LEU A 16 19.13 -54.28 13.35
C LEU A 16 17.79 -54.41 14.08
N ASN A 17 16.81 -53.56 13.75
CA ASN A 17 15.47 -53.63 14.32
C ASN A 17 14.53 -54.46 13.43
N THR A 18 13.44 -54.93 14.04
CA THR A 18 12.34 -55.61 13.32
C THR A 18 11.55 -54.65 12.41
N ALA A 19 11.51 -53.37 12.76
CA ALA A 19 10.86 -52.33 11.97
C ALA A 19 11.68 -51.97 10.72
N LYS A 20 11.17 -52.32 9.53
CA LYS A 20 11.75 -51.94 8.24
C LYS A 20 11.26 -50.56 7.80
N LEU A 21 12.13 -49.80 7.13
CA LEU A 21 11.77 -48.55 6.46
C LEU A 21 11.13 -48.81 5.10
N GLU A 22 10.16 -47.99 4.75
CA GLU A 22 9.46 -48.08 3.47
C GLU A 22 10.17 -47.23 2.40
N PRO A 23 9.93 -47.46 1.09
CA PRO A 23 10.47 -46.62 0.02
C PRO A 23 10.17 -45.12 0.18
N LYS A 24 9.03 -44.75 0.78
CA LYS A 24 8.67 -43.36 1.11
C LYS A 24 9.60 -42.68 2.13
N ASN A 25 10.46 -43.46 2.80
CA ASN A 25 11.47 -42.96 3.72
C ASN A 25 12.80 -42.62 3.02
N ARG A 26 12.92 -42.86 1.70
CA ARG A 26 14.03 -42.31 0.91
C ARG A 26 14.01 -40.78 1.02
N GLU A 27 15.19 -40.19 1.01
CA GLU A 27 15.46 -38.76 1.20
C GLU A 27 15.17 -38.19 2.59
N LYS A 28 14.56 -38.95 3.50
CA LYS A 28 14.32 -38.46 4.87
C LYS A 28 15.62 -38.24 5.62
N LEU A 29 15.62 -37.17 6.41
CA LEU A 29 16.70 -36.78 7.29
C LEU A 29 16.42 -37.24 8.73
N GLY A 30 17.48 -37.67 9.40
CA GLY A 30 17.44 -38.05 10.81
C GLY A 30 18.75 -37.78 11.50
N LEU A 31 18.77 -38.03 12.81
CA LEU A 31 19.94 -37.83 13.66
C LEU A 31 20.58 -39.16 13.98
N LEU A 32 21.91 -39.20 13.90
CA LEU A 32 22.67 -40.32 14.44
C LEU A 32 23.03 -40.01 15.90
N LYS A 33 22.88 -41.01 16.77
CA LYS A 33 23.24 -40.95 18.19
C LYS A 33 24.05 -42.18 18.57
N ILE A 34 25.00 -42.03 19.49
CA ILE A 34 25.72 -43.15 20.10
C ILE A 34 25.32 -43.28 21.55
N GLU A 35 24.77 -44.44 21.91
CA GLU A 35 24.45 -44.78 23.30
C GLU A 35 25.01 -46.16 23.62
N LYS A 36 25.76 -46.27 24.72
CA LYS A 36 26.36 -47.54 25.17
C LYS A 36 27.11 -48.28 24.04
N ASN A 37 27.90 -47.55 23.25
CA ASN A 37 28.70 -48.04 22.11
C ASN A 37 27.88 -48.59 20.91
N LYS A 38 26.57 -48.35 20.87
CA LYS A 38 25.66 -48.69 19.77
C LYS A 38 25.25 -47.41 19.03
N ILE A 39 25.12 -47.50 17.71
CA ILE A 39 24.70 -46.39 16.85
C ILE A 39 23.19 -46.50 16.61
N TYR A 40 22.47 -45.41 16.82
CA TYR A 40 21.05 -45.30 16.57
C TYR A 40 20.78 -44.20 15.55
N PHE A 41 19.84 -44.45 14.65
CA PHE A 41 19.31 -43.48 13.71
C PHE A 41 17.89 -43.10 14.12
N HIS A 42 17.76 -41.89 14.62
CA HIS A 42 16.51 -41.29 15.04
C HIS A 42 15.87 -40.59 13.84
N LEU A 43 14.86 -41.23 13.25
CA LEU A 43 14.23 -40.75 12.01
C LEU A 43 13.07 -39.78 12.28
N ASP A 44 12.25 -40.09 13.28
CA ASP A 44 11.14 -39.27 13.79
C ASP A 44 10.86 -39.61 15.25
N GLU A 45 9.94 -38.88 15.89
CA GLU A 45 9.58 -39.00 17.30
C GLU A 45 9.42 -40.43 17.83
N LYS A 46 9.01 -41.37 16.98
CA LYS A 46 8.68 -42.74 17.38
C LYS A 46 9.68 -43.79 16.87
N ARG A 47 10.46 -43.48 15.82
CA ARG A 47 11.32 -44.45 15.14
C ARG A 47 12.80 -44.23 15.43
N TYR A 48 13.34 -45.10 16.27
CA TYR A 48 14.78 -45.21 16.57
C TYR A 48 15.32 -46.52 16.01
N LEU A 49 16.14 -46.45 14.96
CA LEU A 49 16.71 -47.62 14.30
C LEU A 49 18.11 -47.92 14.85
N LYS A 50 18.30 -49.09 15.44
CA LYS A 50 19.65 -49.54 15.83
C LYS A 50 20.41 -49.96 14.57
N LEU A 51 21.59 -49.38 14.35
CA LEU A 51 22.40 -49.60 13.16
C LEU A 51 23.63 -50.46 13.44
N GLY A 52 23.93 -51.38 12.52
CA GLY A 52 25.20 -52.08 12.41
C GLY A 52 25.97 -51.61 11.18
N ILE A 53 27.02 -50.82 11.36
CA ILE A 53 27.78 -50.24 10.25
C ILE A 53 28.54 -51.32 9.48
N ILE A 54 28.46 -51.29 8.14
CA ILE A 54 29.15 -52.20 7.25
C ILE A 54 30.56 -51.65 7.00
N GLY A 55 31.55 -52.27 7.63
CA GLY A 55 32.97 -51.93 7.49
C GLY A 55 33.57 -51.32 8.77
N LYS A 56 34.58 -52.00 9.32
CA LYS A 56 35.22 -51.63 10.60
C LYS A 56 35.85 -50.22 10.59
N THR A 57 36.46 -49.82 9.46
CA THR A 57 37.10 -48.51 9.33
C THR A 57 36.08 -47.37 9.40
N LYS A 58 34.94 -47.53 8.71
CA LYS A 58 33.84 -46.55 8.71
C LYS A 58 33.14 -46.47 10.06
N GLU A 59 32.96 -47.61 10.73
CA GLU A 59 32.42 -47.63 12.10
C GLU A 59 33.33 -46.85 13.07
N LYS A 60 34.66 -47.04 12.97
CA LYS A 60 35.63 -46.31 13.79
C LYS A 60 35.63 -44.82 13.48
N GLU A 61 35.51 -44.43 12.21
CA GLU A 61 35.40 -43.04 11.76
C GLU A 61 34.18 -42.34 12.39
N ILE A 62 32.99 -42.96 12.32
CA ILE A 62 31.78 -42.43 12.94
C ILE A 62 31.96 -42.31 14.45
N LYS A 63 32.42 -43.38 15.12
CA LYS A 63 32.61 -43.39 16.58
C LYS A 63 33.58 -42.31 17.04
N ASN A 64 34.69 -42.12 16.34
CA ASN A 64 35.67 -41.07 16.63
C ASN A 64 35.07 -39.67 16.50
N ALA A 65 34.22 -39.44 15.51
CA ALA A 65 33.56 -38.15 15.35
C ALA A 65 32.68 -37.80 16.55
N PHE A 66 31.87 -38.73 17.06
CA PHE A 66 31.05 -38.49 18.25
C PHE A 66 31.88 -38.18 19.50
N CYS A 67 33.07 -38.78 19.65
CA CYS A 67 33.98 -38.46 20.75
C CYS A 67 34.49 -37.00 20.72
N SER A 68 34.45 -36.34 19.57
CA SER A 68 34.87 -34.94 19.39
C SER A 68 33.75 -33.90 19.63
N ASN A 69 32.67 -34.27 20.33
CA ASN A 69 31.46 -33.45 20.53
C ASN A 69 30.77 -33.02 19.22
N ALA A 70 30.98 -33.77 18.15
CA ALA A 70 30.29 -33.61 16.88
C ALA A 70 28.90 -34.26 16.94
N PHE A 71 27.90 -33.66 16.30
CA PHE A 71 26.65 -34.36 15.99
C PHE A 71 26.64 -34.76 14.51
N LEU A 72 25.91 -35.84 14.18
CA LEU A 72 25.71 -36.30 12.81
C LEU A 72 24.25 -36.16 12.42
N ALA A 73 24.02 -35.49 11.29
CA ALA A 73 22.79 -35.66 10.52
C ALA A 73 23.03 -36.68 9.40
N ALA A 74 22.05 -37.53 9.14
CA ALA A 74 22.12 -38.51 8.07
C ALA A 74 20.86 -38.48 7.20
N GLN A 75 21.04 -38.53 5.89
CA GLN A 75 19.97 -38.65 4.90
C GLN A 75 19.94 -40.06 4.33
N VAL A 76 18.74 -40.65 4.24
CA VAL A 76 18.57 -41.96 3.60
C VAL A 76 18.64 -41.80 2.09
N LEU A 77 19.72 -42.27 1.46
CA LEU A 77 19.85 -42.26 -0.01
C LEU A 77 19.13 -43.45 -0.63
N ASN A 78 19.38 -44.64 -0.11
CA ASN A 78 18.87 -45.87 -0.69
C ASN A 78 18.51 -46.90 0.38
N LEU A 79 17.59 -47.79 -0.01
CA LEU A 79 17.05 -48.87 0.80
C LEU A 79 17.11 -50.14 -0.04
N SER A 80 17.84 -51.15 0.43
CA SER A 80 17.87 -52.48 -0.18
C SER A 80 17.64 -53.56 0.87
N GLU A 81 17.12 -54.71 0.45
CA GLU A 81 16.96 -55.88 1.31
C GLU A 81 18.01 -56.92 0.93
N ASN A 82 18.67 -57.51 1.93
CA ASN A 82 19.61 -58.61 1.70
C ASN A 82 19.34 -59.74 2.68
N GLN A 83 18.78 -60.84 2.16
CA GLN A 83 18.48 -62.18 2.71
C GLN A 83 17.88 -62.30 4.14
N GLU A 84 18.24 -61.46 5.10
CA GLU A 84 17.66 -61.40 6.46
C GLU A 84 17.51 -59.97 7.03
N ARG A 85 18.20 -58.95 6.47
CA ARG A 85 18.21 -57.58 7.03
C ARG A 85 18.08 -56.51 5.95
N GLN A 86 17.50 -55.37 6.33
CA GLN A 86 17.46 -54.18 5.47
C GLN A 86 18.79 -53.43 5.56
N VAL A 87 19.36 -53.09 4.40
CA VAL A 87 20.57 -52.28 4.25
C VAL A 87 20.17 -50.84 3.92
N LEU A 88 20.72 -49.92 4.72
CA LEU A 88 20.54 -48.48 4.61
C LEU A 88 21.81 -47.87 4.02
N GLU A 89 21.67 -47.13 2.93
CA GLU A 89 22.74 -46.24 2.43
C GLU A 89 22.46 -44.84 2.92
N LEU A 90 23.32 -44.33 3.81
CA LEU A 90 23.15 -43.07 4.51
C LEU A 90 24.24 -42.08 4.08
N LYS A 91 23.82 -40.89 3.66
CA LYS A 91 24.68 -39.73 3.45
C LYS A 91 24.85 -39.00 4.77
N CYS A 92 26.07 -38.93 5.28
CA CYS A 92 26.36 -38.35 6.60
C CYS A 92 27.03 -36.98 6.50
N HIS A 93 26.50 -36.04 7.26
CA HIS A 93 27.07 -34.70 7.45
C HIS A 93 27.57 -34.58 8.89
N PHE A 94 28.87 -34.30 9.06
CA PHE A 94 29.53 -34.24 10.35
C PHE A 94 29.76 -32.79 10.75
N PHE A 95 29.24 -32.42 11.91
CA PHE A 95 29.34 -31.05 12.40
C PHE A 95 30.32 -30.97 13.55
N LYS A 96 31.32 -30.10 13.45
CA LYS A 96 32.36 -29.96 14.49
C LYS A 96 31.88 -29.31 15.79
N ARG A 97 30.62 -28.87 15.85
CA ARG A 97 30.04 -28.13 16.98
C ARG A 97 28.74 -28.81 17.41
N PRO A 98 28.45 -28.88 18.72
CA PRO A 98 27.21 -29.47 19.21
C PRO A 98 26.01 -28.63 18.81
N ILE A 99 24.84 -29.27 18.78
CA ILE A 99 23.54 -28.60 18.59
C ILE A 99 23.33 -27.61 19.74
N LYS A 100 22.98 -26.37 19.40
CA LYS A 100 22.60 -25.35 20.37
C LYS A 100 21.08 -25.33 20.53
N ILE A 101 20.58 -25.47 21.75
CA ILE A 101 19.14 -25.39 22.03
C ILE A 101 18.77 -23.93 22.29
N LEU A 102 17.76 -23.44 21.57
CA LEU A 102 17.20 -22.11 21.78
C LEU A 102 15.95 -22.20 22.66
N PRO A 103 15.93 -21.54 23.83
CA PRO A 103 14.75 -21.54 24.69
C PRO A 103 13.64 -20.63 24.19
N LYS A 104 13.95 -19.70 23.28
CA LYS A 104 12.99 -18.75 22.66
C LYS A 104 13.21 -18.71 21.16
N ALA A 105 12.16 -18.40 20.41
CA ALA A 105 12.23 -18.28 18.97
C ALA A 105 13.24 -17.20 18.53
N LEU A 106 14.08 -17.52 17.55
CA LEU A 106 14.96 -16.55 16.93
C LEU A 106 14.14 -15.67 15.99
N ASN A 107 14.05 -14.38 16.30
CA ASN A 107 13.23 -13.43 15.55
C ASN A 107 14.08 -12.66 14.53
N ILE A 108 13.73 -12.76 13.24
CA ILE A 108 14.39 -12.05 12.14
C ILE A 108 13.42 -11.06 11.49
N ASN A 109 13.78 -9.79 11.52
CA ASN A 109 12.97 -8.70 10.95
C ASN A 109 13.31 -8.47 9.47
N PHE A 110 12.28 -8.36 8.64
CA PHE A 110 12.38 -8.04 7.21
C PHE A 110 11.92 -6.59 6.97
N LYS A 111 12.77 -5.78 6.34
CA LYS A 111 12.47 -4.40 5.90
C LYS A 111 12.10 -4.35 4.41
N ASP A 112 11.40 -3.30 3.98
CA ASP A 112 10.95 -3.12 2.59
C ASP A 112 12.06 -3.23 1.55
N THR A 113 13.23 -2.67 1.85
CA THR A 113 14.39 -2.67 0.94
C THR A 113 14.83 -4.08 0.58
N ILE A 114 14.71 -5.00 1.53
CA ILE A 114 15.14 -6.39 1.37
C ILE A 114 14.04 -7.18 0.70
N VAL A 115 12.79 -7.03 1.14
CA VAL A 115 11.63 -7.65 0.51
C VAL A 115 11.59 -7.34 -1.01
N LYS A 116 11.84 -6.09 -1.40
CA LYS A 116 11.91 -5.70 -2.82
C LYS A 116 13.09 -6.36 -3.57
N LYS A 117 14.27 -6.44 -2.95
CA LYS A 117 15.45 -7.11 -3.55
C LYS A 117 15.23 -8.61 -3.69
N LEU A 118 14.71 -9.24 -2.64
CA LEU A 118 14.32 -10.64 -2.57
C LEU A 118 13.35 -11.03 -3.70
N LEU A 119 12.30 -10.24 -3.92
CA LEU A 119 11.34 -10.48 -5.01
C LEU A 119 11.95 -10.33 -6.41
N LYS A 120 12.91 -9.40 -6.59
CA LYS A 120 13.64 -9.25 -7.86
C LYS A 120 14.51 -10.47 -8.15
N ASP A 121 15.22 -10.97 -7.13
CA ASP A 121 16.17 -12.08 -7.28
C ASP A 121 15.47 -13.45 -7.40
N MET A 122 14.26 -13.62 -6.86
CA MET A 122 13.54 -14.90 -6.82
C MET A 122 12.69 -15.22 -8.05
N GLY A 123 12.50 -14.27 -8.98
CA GLY A 123 11.62 -14.43 -10.15
C GLY A 123 10.13 -14.23 -9.82
N LYS A 124 9.32 -13.93 -10.85
CA LYS A 124 7.94 -13.42 -10.70
C LYS A 124 6.94 -14.35 -10.00
N ASP A 125 7.23 -15.65 -9.89
CA ASP A 125 6.26 -16.67 -9.45
C ASP A 125 6.47 -17.20 -8.02
N LYS A 126 7.43 -16.67 -7.24
CA LYS A 126 7.77 -17.18 -5.89
C LYS A 126 7.36 -16.24 -4.76
N LYS A 127 6.81 -16.80 -3.69
CA LYS A 127 6.41 -16.06 -2.48
C LYS A 127 7.56 -16.00 -1.47
N ILE A 128 7.55 -14.96 -0.63
CA ILE A 128 8.53 -14.80 0.45
C ILE A 128 8.28 -15.84 1.56
N GLU A 129 7.03 -16.27 1.72
CA GLU A 129 6.65 -17.37 2.61
C GLU A 129 7.42 -18.65 2.24
N ASP A 130 7.49 -19.02 0.96
CA ASP A 130 8.27 -20.17 0.49
C ASP A 130 9.76 -20.03 0.89
N PHE A 131 10.28 -18.81 0.84
CA PHE A 131 11.65 -18.54 1.26
C PHE A 131 11.83 -18.78 2.76
N LYS A 132 10.92 -18.27 3.59
CA LYS A 132 10.94 -18.41 5.05
C LYS A 132 10.90 -19.89 5.47
N GLU A 133 10.02 -20.67 4.85
CA GLU A 133 9.90 -22.11 5.11
C GLU A 133 11.19 -22.88 4.77
N THR A 134 11.87 -22.51 3.67
CA THR A 134 13.11 -23.20 3.27
C THR A 134 14.31 -22.98 4.19
N CYS A 135 14.20 -22.06 5.15
CA CYS A 135 15.20 -21.84 6.22
C CYS A 135 15.03 -22.80 7.40
N ILE A 136 13.91 -23.55 7.43
CA ILE A 136 13.56 -24.47 8.51
C ILE A 136 13.85 -25.90 8.06
N LEU A 137 14.41 -26.70 8.96
CA LEU A 137 14.75 -28.09 8.74
C LEU A 137 14.08 -28.95 9.82
N GLU A 138 13.20 -29.86 9.42
CA GLU A 138 12.59 -30.81 10.34
C GLU A 138 13.33 -32.14 10.30
N MET A 139 13.80 -32.60 11.45
CA MET A 139 14.47 -33.89 11.59
C MET A 139 14.10 -34.49 12.94
N ALA A 140 13.84 -35.80 12.99
CA ALA A 140 13.72 -36.51 14.25
C ALA A 140 12.65 -35.93 15.22
N GLY A 141 11.57 -35.34 14.68
CA GLY A 141 10.50 -34.70 15.46
C GLY A 141 10.82 -33.29 15.97
N PHE A 142 11.97 -32.72 15.62
CA PHE A 142 12.38 -31.40 16.06
C PHE A 142 12.66 -30.46 14.88
N THR A 143 12.54 -29.18 15.16
CA THR A 143 12.80 -28.09 14.23
C THR A 143 14.23 -27.57 14.42
N TYR A 144 14.94 -27.44 13.31
CA TYR A 144 16.31 -26.98 13.25
C TYR A 144 16.48 -25.86 12.22
N PHE A 145 17.52 -25.06 12.40
CA PHE A 145 18.01 -24.14 11.38
C PHE A 145 19.53 -23.99 11.48
N VAL A 146 20.15 -23.53 10.39
CA VAL A 146 21.60 -23.48 10.27
C VAL A 146 22.08 -22.04 10.08
N CYS A 147 22.95 -21.60 11.00
CA CYS A 147 23.63 -20.31 10.91
C CYS A 147 25.09 -20.53 10.52
N VAL A 148 25.56 -19.80 9.51
CA VAL A 148 26.97 -19.78 9.09
C VAL A 148 27.61 -18.52 9.65
N LEU A 149 28.73 -18.68 10.33
CA LEU A 149 29.52 -17.55 10.79
C LEU A 149 30.20 -16.83 9.60
N PRO A 150 30.35 -15.50 9.67
CA PRO A 150 31.16 -14.77 8.69
C PRO A 150 32.60 -15.33 8.72
N TYR A 151 33.21 -15.46 7.55
CA TYR A 151 34.63 -15.80 7.43
C TYR A 151 35.41 -14.52 7.74
N GLU A 152 36.37 -14.58 8.65
CA GLU A 152 37.40 -13.53 8.73
C GLU A 152 38.32 -13.75 7.52
N ASP A 153 37.97 -13.17 6.36
CA ASP A 153 38.94 -13.00 5.30
C ASP A 153 39.93 -11.92 5.80
N GLU A 154 41.17 -12.30 6.08
CA GLU A 154 42.26 -11.40 6.49
C GLU A 154 42.66 -10.39 5.40
N ASP A 155 42.08 -10.46 4.20
CA ASP A 155 42.41 -9.55 3.09
C ASP A 155 41.16 -8.89 2.50
N LYS A 156 40.87 -7.66 2.95
CA LYS A 156 40.12 -6.63 2.19
C LYS A 156 40.16 -5.26 2.86
N GLU A 157 41.33 -4.62 2.78
CA GLU A 157 41.38 -3.18 2.57
C GLU A 157 40.72 -2.88 1.22
N ASN A 158 39.90 -1.82 1.15
CA ASN A 158 39.14 -1.34 -0.01
C ASN A 158 37.78 -2.03 -0.30
N SER A 159 36.78 -1.70 0.53
CA SER A 159 35.47 -1.26 0.00
C SER A 159 34.68 -0.54 1.10
N GLU A 160 34.45 0.75 0.90
CA GLU A 160 33.51 1.55 1.69
C GLU A 160 32.08 1.05 1.45
N GLU A 161 31.63 0.15 2.34
CA GLU A 161 30.26 -0.06 2.86
C GLU A 161 30.17 -1.51 3.42
N ILE A 162 30.93 -1.78 4.47
CA ILE A 162 30.84 -3.07 5.18
C ILE A 162 29.61 -3.01 6.10
N LEU A 163 28.45 -3.41 5.59
CA LEU A 163 27.38 -3.93 6.45
C LEU A 163 27.91 -5.22 7.09
N LYS A 164 28.58 -5.11 8.26
CA LYS A 164 29.07 -6.25 9.04
C LYS A 164 27.88 -7.15 9.36
N GLU A 165 27.79 -8.28 8.67
CA GLU A 165 26.80 -9.31 8.97
C GLU A 165 27.28 -10.12 10.17
N ASP A 166 26.39 -10.44 11.11
CA ASP A 166 26.73 -11.25 12.29
C ASP A 166 26.69 -12.75 11.96
N PHE A 167 25.76 -13.16 11.11
CA PHE A 167 25.67 -14.54 10.61
C PHE A 167 24.87 -14.60 9.30
N ARG A 168 24.95 -15.76 8.63
CA ARG A 168 24.10 -16.10 7.49
C ARG A 168 23.17 -17.25 7.84
N LEU A 169 21.86 -17.07 7.70
CA LEU A 169 20.89 -18.15 7.84
C LEU A 169 20.79 -18.94 6.53
N LEU A 170 21.05 -20.24 6.55
CA LEU A 170 20.99 -21.07 5.35
C LEU A 170 19.56 -21.42 4.97
N ASN A 171 19.32 -21.49 3.67
CA ASN A 171 18.12 -22.07 3.10
C ASN A 171 18.44 -23.07 1.99
N THR A 172 17.47 -23.46 1.17
CA THR A 172 17.67 -24.38 0.04
C THR A 172 18.31 -23.76 -1.21
N LYS A 173 18.45 -22.43 -1.28
CA LYS A 173 18.93 -21.69 -2.46
C LYS A 173 20.17 -20.82 -2.20
N GLY A 174 20.61 -20.69 -0.95
CA GLY A 174 21.69 -19.79 -0.55
C GLY A 174 21.68 -19.49 0.96
N GLY A 175 22.15 -18.31 1.33
CA GLY A 175 22.14 -17.83 2.71
C GLY A 175 21.63 -16.39 2.82
N LEU A 176 20.75 -16.15 3.80
CA LEU A 176 20.29 -14.82 4.20
C LEU A 176 21.29 -14.20 5.17
N SER A 177 21.96 -13.13 4.77
CA SER A 177 22.79 -12.31 5.65
C SER A 177 21.92 -11.64 6.72
N VAL A 178 22.30 -11.74 7.98
CA VAL A 178 21.60 -11.19 9.14
C VAL A 178 22.56 -10.39 10.00
N LYS A 179 22.11 -9.22 10.47
CA LYS A 179 22.83 -8.42 11.48
C LYS A 179 22.00 -8.29 12.74
N ARG A 180 22.68 -8.12 13.86
CA ARG A 180 22.11 -7.69 15.13
C ARG A 180 21.83 -6.19 15.04
N ALA A 181 20.61 -5.81 15.35
CA ALA A 181 20.17 -4.43 15.44
C ALA A 181 19.62 -4.17 16.85
N LEU A 182 19.92 -2.99 17.40
CA LEU A 182 19.28 -2.54 18.62
C LEU A 182 17.96 -1.88 18.24
N ILE A 183 16.82 -2.50 18.59
CA ILE A 183 15.49 -1.92 18.41
C ILE A 183 14.88 -1.79 19.80
N ASN A 184 14.53 -0.57 20.22
CA ASN A 184 13.93 -0.25 21.52
C ASN A 184 14.74 -0.79 22.70
N ASN A 185 16.07 -0.58 22.69
CA ASN A 185 17.02 -1.11 23.69
C ASN A 185 17.00 -2.65 23.86
N ARG A 186 16.40 -3.38 22.91
CA ARG A 186 16.45 -4.84 22.85
C ARG A 186 17.27 -5.28 21.64
N HIS A 187 18.11 -6.29 21.85
CA HIS A 187 18.80 -6.93 20.74
C HIS A 187 17.78 -7.66 19.86
N SER A 188 17.73 -7.27 18.59
CA SER A 188 16.94 -7.89 17.54
C SER A 188 17.84 -8.28 16.37
N TYR A 189 17.32 -9.06 15.44
CA TYR A 189 18.05 -9.43 14.23
C TYR A 189 17.31 -8.91 13.00
N GLU A 190 18.05 -8.34 12.06
CA GLU A 190 17.55 -7.79 10.80
C GLU A 190 18.18 -8.55 9.64
N ALA A 191 17.34 -8.96 8.69
CA ALA A 191 17.83 -9.41 7.39
C ALA A 191 18.65 -8.29 6.73
N ILE A 192 19.58 -8.64 5.84
CA ILE A 192 20.38 -7.67 5.06
C ILE A 192 20.26 -7.93 3.56
N LYS A 193 20.62 -9.14 3.11
CA LYS A 193 20.60 -9.53 1.70
C LYS A 193 20.69 -11.03 1.54
N LEU A 194 20.26 -11.53 0.38
CA LEU A 194 20.57 -12.90 -0.03
C LEU A 194 21.95 -13.00 -0.64
N ARG A 195 22.64 -14.09 -0.35
CA ARG A 195 23.88 -14.47 -1.02
C ARG A 195 23.73 -15.88 -1.58
N PRO A 196 24.02 -16.10 -2.88
CA PRO A 196 24.18 -17.45 -3.39
C PRO A 196 25.39 -18.11 -2.74
N ILE A 197 25.29 -19.40 -2.48
CA ILE A 197 26.42 -20.20 -1.99
C ILE A 197 27.13 -20.76 -3.22
N LYS A 198 28.33 -20.24 -3.48
CA LYS A 198 29.14 -20.58 -4.67
C LYS A 198 30.03 -21.80 -4.46
N GLN A 199 30.32 -22.15 -3.22
CA GLN A 199 31.24 -23.22 -2.83
C GLN A 199 30.68 -23.96 -1.61
N GLU A 200 31.07 -25.22 -1.43
CA GLU A 200 30.71 -25.99 -0.24
C GLU A 200 31.21 -25.30 1.04
N LEU A 201 30.35 -25.27 2.06
CA LEU A 201 30.63 -24.68 3.35
C LEU A 201 31.39 -25.69 4.21
N ALA A 202 32.48 -25.23 4.82
CA ALA A 202 33.19 -26.00 5.82
C ALA A 202 32.27 -26.29 7.02
N PRO A 203 32.15 -27.55 7.48
CA PRO A 203 31.24 -27.89 8.58
C PRO A 203 31.55 -27.17 9.90
N GLY A 204 32.80 -26.72 10.09
CA GLY A 204 33.21 -25.95 11.27
C GLY A 204 32.62 -24.53 11.36
N LEU A 205 32.16 -23.98 10.24
CA LEU A 205 31.52 -22.65 10.19
C LEU A 205 30.01 -22.71 10.42
N CYS A 206 29.43 -23.91 10.36
CA CYS A 206 27.99 -24.13 10.47
C CYS A 206 27.60 -24.39 11.93
N LEU A 207 26.69 -23.57 12.44
CA LEU A 207 26.06 -23.73 13.74
C LEU A 207 24.64 -24.25 13.55
N PHE A 208 24.34 -25.37 14.20
CA PHE A 208 23.00 -25.92 14.24
C PHE A 208 22.28 -25.49 15.49
N PHE A 209 21.09 -24.94 15.29
CA PHE A 209 20.20 -24.55 16.37
C PHE A 209 18.96 -25.43 16.35
N GLN A 210 18.59 -25.96 17.52
CA GLN A 210 17.30 -26.59 17.75
C GLN A 210 16.36 -25.57 18.38
N GLY A 211 15.23 -25.30 17.72
CA GLY A 211 14.25 -24.32 18.18
C GLY A 211 13.51 -23.67 17.02
N SER A 212 12.61 -22.75 17.37
CA SER A 212 11.75 -22.06 16.40
C SER A 212 12.43 -20.83 15.80
N LEU A 213 12.08 -20.55 14.55
CA LEU A 213 12.52 -19.39 13.80
C LEU A 213 11.27 -18.58 13.40
N GLU A 214 11.24 -17.31 13.78
CA GLU A 214 10.13 -16.40 13.49
C GLU A 214 10.60 -15.28 12.58
N PHE A 215 9.82 -15.03 11.52
CA PHE A 215 10.10 -13.99 10.57
C PHE A 215 9.07 -12.88 10.68
N ASN A 216 9.50 -11.73 11.20
CA ASN A 216 8.63 -10.58 11.37
C ASN A 216 8.77 -9.67 10.16
N ASP A 217 7.70 -9.54 9.39
CA ASP A 217 7.65 -8.55 8.32
C ASP A 217 7.42 -7.17 8.93
N LYS A 218 8.49 -6.53 9.39
CA LYS A 218 8.52 -5.11 9.75
C LYS A 218 8.62 -4.23 8.51
N THR A 219 7.82 -4.56 7.49
CA THR A 219 7.68 -3.68 6.32
C THR A 219 6.80 -2.50 6.73
N THR A 220 7.05 -1.34 6.12
CA THR A 220 6.25 -0.13 6.29
C THR A 220 4.77 -0.41 6.02
N LYS A 221 4.46 -1.35 5.10
CA LYS A 221 3.08 -1.78 4.85
C LYS A 221 2.49 -2.55 6.04
N THR A 222 3.17 -3.58 6.55
CA THR A 222 2.66 -4.40 7.66
C THR A 222 2.54 -3.58 8.94
N MET A 223 3.54 -2.75 9.24
CA MET A 223 3.51 -1.85 10.39
C MET A 223 2.32 -0.89 10.31
N ARG A 224 2.09 -0.28 9.14
CA ARG A 224 0.91 0.57 8.91
C ARG A 224 -0.39 -0.19 9.11
N THR A 225 -0.53 -1.38 8.53
CA THR A 225 -1.76 -2.18 8.68
C THR A 225 -2.03 -2.48 10.15
N SER A 226 -1.02 -2.91 10.91
CA SER A 226 -1.15 -3.16 12.34
C SER A 226 -1.61 -1.92 13.12
N LEU A 227 -1.05 -0.74 12.81
CA LEU A 227 -1.45 0.51 13.47
C LEU A 227 -2.88 0.93 13.08
N LEU A 228 -3.26 0.77 11.81
CA LEU A 228 -4.62 1.08 11.35
C LEU A 228 -5.65 0.13 11.97
N ASP A 229 -5.31 -1.14 12.20
CA ASP A 229 -6.17 -2.09 12.88
C ASP A 229 -6.38 -1.70 14.35
N GLN A 230 -5.32 -1.26 15.04
CA GLN A 230 -5.42 -0.71 16.40
C GLN A 230 -6.30 0.55 16.45
N ILE A 231 -6.13 1.49 15.52
CA ILE A 231 -6.96 2.70 15.43
C ILE A 231 -8.43 2.35 15.22
N GLN A 232 -8.73 1.34 14.40
CA GLN A 232 -10.09 0.90 14.14
C GLN A 232 -10.74 0.19 15.34
N GLN A 233 -9.98 -0.23 16.35
CA GLN A 233 -10.53 -0.76 17.60
C GLN A 233 -10.88 0.36 18.60
N ASP A 234 -10.33 1.57 18.42
CA ASP A 234 -10.65 2.74 19.23
C ASP A 234 -11.92 3.45 18.70
N GLU A 235 -13.02 3.33 19.44
CA GLU A 235 -14.30 3.99 19.10
C GLU A 235 -14.23 5.52 19.10
N LYS A 236 -13.20 6.12 19.72
CA LYS A 236 -12.95 7.57 19.68
C LYS A 236 -12.05 7.99 18.53
N SER A 237 -11.58 7.04 17.71
CA SER A 237 -10.74 7.33 16.55
C SER A 237 -11.48 8.18 15.51
N TYR A 238 -10.75 9.06 14.83
CA TYR A 238 -11.27 9.82 13.71
C TYR A 238 -11.92 8.93 12.63
N LEU A 239 -11.30 7.80 12.29
CA LEU A 239 -11.85 6.86 11.29
C LEU A 239 -13.22 6.29 11.70
N LYS A 240 -13.43 5.98 12.98
CA LYS A 240 -14.73 5.53 13.52
C LYS A 240 -15.75 6.66 13.54
N ILE A 241 -15.36 7.85 13.97
CA ILE A 241 -16.22 9.03 13.95
C ILE A 241 -16.66 9.35 12.51
N TRP A 242 -15.74 9.27 11.55
CA TRP A 242 -16.05 9.49 10.13
C TRP A 242 -17.05 8.45 9.60
N GLU A 243 -16.87 7.16 9.91
CA GLU A 243 -17.84 6.12 9.54
C GLU A 243 -19.23 6.40 10.11
N LYS A 244 -19.31 6.70 11.40
CA LYS A 244 -20.56 7.03 12.08
C LYS A 244 -21.25 8.25 11.47
N TYR A 245 -20.48 9.27 11.11
CA TYR A 245 -21.00 10.45 10.41
C TYR A 245 -21.61 10.08 9.04
N LEU A 246 -20.99 9.18 8.28
CA LEU A 246 -21.55 8.70 7.01
C LEU A 246 -22.85 7.91 7.21
N ILE A 247 -22.91 7.07 8.25
CA ILE A 247 -24.11 6.30 8.61
C ILE A 247 -25.25 7.27 8.98
N ILE A 248 -25.01 8.24 9.87
CA ILE A 248 -26.01 9.23 10.27
C ILE A 248 -26.50 10.06 9.07
N ASN A 249 -25.60 10.44 8.16
CA ASN A 249 -25.99 11.15 6.93
C ASN A 249 -26.84 10.29 6.01
N ALA A 250 -26.52 9.00 5.88
CA ALA A 250 -27.31 8.04 5.09
C ALA A 250 -28.70 7.85 5.71
N GLN A 251 -28.78 7.63 7.03
CA GLN A 251 -30.03 7.55 7.79
C GLN A 251 -30.91 8.76 7.53
N LYS A 252 -30.36 9.95 7.72
CA LYS A 252 -31.09 11.20 7.50
C LYS A 252 -31.63 11.30 6.07
N SER A 253 -30.77 11.13 5.07
CA SER A 253 -31.17 11.26 3.65
C SER A 253 -32.23 10.24 3.24
N PHE A 254 -32.10 8.98 3.68
CA PHE A 254 -33.02 7.91 3.29
C PHE A 254 -34.33 7.97 4.06
N ASN A 255 -34.31 8.37 5.34
CA ASN A 255 -35.54 8.64 6.10
C ASN A 255 -36.33 9.80 5.48
N GLU A 256 -35.66 10.89 5.08
CA GLU A 256 -36.31 12.00 4.37
C GLU A 256 -36.97 11.52 3.06
N ALA A 257 -36.30 10.64 2.29
CA ALA A 257 -36.86 10.10 1.05
C ALA A 257 -38.05 9.16 1.30
N LYS A 258 -38.00 8.34 2.35
CA LYS A 258 -39.11 7.47 2.76
C LYS A 258 -40.31 8.25 3.29
N GLU A 259 -40.08 9.30 4.07
CA GLU A 259 -41.11 10.17 4.64
C GLU A 259 -41.91 10.87 3.54
N VAL A 260 -41.21 11.45 2.54
CA VAL A 260 -41.87 12.05 1.37
C VAL A 260 -42.64 10.98 0.60
N GLY A 261 -41.99 9.84 0.34
CA GLY A 261 -42.55 8.76 -0.46
C GLY A 261 -42.60 9.10 -1.96
N VAL A 262 -43.45 8.37 -2.68
CA VAL A 262 -43.74 8.62 -4.09
C VAL A 262 -44.91 9.61 -4.16
N LEU A 263 -44.75 10.65 -4.97
CA LEU A 263 -45.70 11.72 -5.20
C LEU A 263 -46.18 11.65 -6.65
N GLU A 264 -47.49 11.53 -6.85
CA GLU A 264 -48.08 11.54 -8.19
C GLU A 264 -48.56 12.95 -8.53
N ILE A 265 -48.30 13.41 -9.76
CA ILE A 265 -48.79 14.71 -10.22
C ILE A 265 -50.29 14.65 -10.43
N GLU A 266 -51.02 15.48 -9.69
CA GLU A 266 -52.48 15.63 -9.79
C GLU A 266 -52.87 16.55 -10.94
N SER A 267 -52.21 17.71 -11.06
CA SER A 267 -52.52 18.69 -12.10
C SER A 267 -51.29 19.41 -12.60
N VAL A 268 -51.30 19.76 -13.89
CA VAL A 268 -50.24 20.56 -14.53
C VAL A 268 -50.86 21.75 -15.25
N SER A 269 -50.38 22.95 -14.93
CA SER A 269 -50.81 24.19 -15.58
C SER A 269 -49.63 25.07 -15.97
N LYS A 270 -49.80 25.91 -17.00
CA LYS A 270 -48.78 26.88 -17.39
C LYS A 270 -48.85 28.10 -16.47
N ALA A 271 -47.71 28.50 -15.91
CA ALA A 271 -47.56 29.70 -15.12
C ALA A 271 -46.47 30.59 -15.76
N GLY A 272 -46.87 31.41 -16.74
CA GLY A 272 -45.93 32.18 -17.55
C GLY A 272 -44.98 31.28 -18.36
N GLY A 273 -43.67 31.44 -18.17
CA GLY A 273 -42.62 30.60 -18.77
C GLY A 273 -42.27 29.32 -18.00
N ASN A 274 -42.99 29.01 -16.92
CA ASN A 274 -42.78 27.85 -16.03
C ASN A 274 -44.01 26.93 -16.03
N LEU A 275 -43.88 25.75 -15.41
CA LEU A 275 -45.02 24.89 -15.08
C LEU A 275 -45.36 25.01 -13.60
N ARG A 276 -46.65 24.94 -13.31
CA ARG A 276 -47.22 24.81 -11.96
C ARG A 276 -47.79 23.40 -11.83
N ILE A 277 -47.29 22.65 -10.85
CA ILE A 277 -47.72 21.28 -10.57
C ILE A 277 -48.29 21.17 -9.15
N ARG A 278 -49.29 20.29 -8.97
CA ARG A 278 -49.76 19.85 -7.65
C ARG A 278 -49.60 18.34 -7.53
N PHE A 279 -49.32 17.87 -6.33
CA PHE A 279 -49.16 16.45 -6.03
C PHE A 279 -50.37 15.89 -5.27
N LYS A 280 -50.69 14.61 -5.50
CA LYS A 280 -51.63 13.84 -4.71
C LYS A 280 -50.92 12.67 -4.01
N PRO A 281 -51.27 12.33 -2.74
CA PRO A 281 -52.18 13.08 -1.86
C PRO A 281 -51.57 14.42 -1.40
N ALA A 282 -52.40 15.29 -0.83
CA ALA A 282 -51.94 16.58 -0.30
C ALA A 282 -50.80 16.39 0.71
N LEU A 283 -49.78 17.23 0.60
CA LEU A 283 -48.56 17.13 1.39
C LEU A 283 -48.77 17.69 2.79
N ASP A 284 -48.41 16.91 3.81
CA ASP A 284 -48.37 17.41 5.17
C ASP A 284 -47.21 18.40 5.39
N LYS A 285 -47.22 19.06 6.55
CA LYS A 285 -46.22 20.07 6.92
C LYS A 285 -44.78 19.51 6.91
N ASN A 286 -44.57 18.25 7.29
CA ASN A 286 -43.23 17.65 7.34
C ASN A 286 -42.68 17.43 5.93
N LYS A 287 -43.50 16.87 5.03
CA LYS A 287 -43.11 16.66 3.63
C LYS A 287 -42.80 17.98 2.93
N MET A 288 -43.61 19.01 3.16
CA MET A 288 -43.37 20.35 2.65
C MET A 288 -42.02 20.92 3.12
N GLU A 289 -41.70 20.79 4.42
CA GLU A 289 -40.42 21.26 4.97
C GLU A 289 -39.21 20.54 4.35
N ILE A 290 -39.33 19.23 4.08
CA ILE A 290 -38.29 18.45 3.40
C ILE A 290 -38.10 18.94 1.96
N LEU A 291 -39.18 19.14 1.20
CA LEU A 291 -39.12 19.60 -0.20
C LEU A 291 -38.59 21.02 -0.33
N ILE A 292 -38.87 21.90 0.64
CA ILE A 292 -38.26 23.24 0.72
C ILE A 292 -36.73 23.13 0.85
N LYS A 293 -36.23 22.20 1.68
CA LYS A 293 -34.79 21.99 1.88
C LYS A 293 -34.13 21.26 0.70
N LYS A 294 -34.86 20.34 0.06
CA LYS A 294 -34.37 19.51 -1.04
C LYS A 294 -35.27 19.64 -2.27
N VAL A 295 -34.83 20.52 -3.16
CA VAL A 295 -35.59 20.94 -4.35
C VAL A 295 -35.60 19.96 -5.52
N GLN A 296 -34.92 18.81 -5.42
CA GLN A 296 -34.72 17.91 -6.56
C GLN A 296 -35.52 16.60 -6.41
N LEU A 297 -36.37 16.33 -7.39
CA LEU A 297 -37.18 15.12 -7.51
C LEU A 297 -36.73 14.30 -8.72
N ARG A 298 -36.96 12.99 -8.65
CA ARG A 298 -36.66 12.02 -9.72
C ARG A 298 -37.90 11.21 -10.06
N GLU A 299 -38.11 11.01 -11.35
CA GLU A 299 -39.20 10.17 -11.88
C GLU A 299 -39.02 8.72 -11.42
N GLY A 300 -40.08 8.13 -10.88
CA GLY A 300 -40.10 6.76 -10.40
C GLY A 300 -41.42 6.41 -9.73
N SER A 301 -41.97 5.24 -10.07
CA SER A 301 -43.18 4.67 -9.46
C SER A 301 -42.93 4.07 -8.07
N ASP A 302 -41.66 3.86 -7.71
CA ASP A 302 -41.22 3.27 -6.45
C ASP A 302 -39.96 3.98 -5.92
N LEU A 303 -39.57 3.63 -4.69
CA LEU A 303 -38.34 4.13 -4.07
C LEU A 303 -37.12 3.25 -4.41
N GLY A 304 -37.24 2.28 -5.30
CA GLY A 304 -36.19 1.37 -5.73
C GLY A 304 -35.49 0.67 -4.56
N VAL A 305 -34.17 0.87 -4.44
CA VAL A 305 -33.35 0.21 -3.42
C VAL A 305 -33.69 0.61 -1.98
N LEU A 306 -34.49 1.67 -1.77
CA LEU A 306 -34.92 2.08 -0.43
C LEU A 306 -36.18 1.36 0.04
N GLU A 307 -36.96 0.73 -0.84
CA GLU A 307 -38.27 0.19 -0.47
C GLU A 307 -38.16 -0.87 0.63
N GLU A 308 -37.29 -1.85 0.44
CA GLU A 308 -37.01 -2.92 1.41
C GLU A 308 -35.92 -2.55 2.44
N LEU A 309 -35.28 -1.39 2.31
CA LEU A 309 -34.16 -1.02 3.17
C LEU A 309 -34.64 -0.45 4.49
N ASP A 310 -34.34 -1.07 5.62
CA ASP A 310 -34.49 -0.42 6.93
C ASP A 310 -33.34 0.58 7.17
N PRO A 311 -33.58 1.90 7.22
CA PRO A 311 -32.53 2.87 7.46
C PRO A 311 -31.99 2.80 8.89
N GLN A 312 -32.71 2.20 9.85
CA GLN A 312 -32.21 2.07 11.23
C GLN A 312 -31.18 0.95 11.37
N ASN A 313 -31.12 0.02 10.42
CA ASN A 313 -30.14 -1.04 10.40
C ASN A 313 -28.81 -0.56 9.78
N GLU A 314 -27.81 -0.28 10.63
CA GLU A 314 -26.49 0.19 10.20
C GLU A 314 -25.79 -0.77 9.23
N GLU A 315 -25.92 -2.08 9.42
CA GLU A 315 -25.29 -3.09 8.57
C GLU A 315 -25.85 -3.04 7.14
N ASN A 316 -27.16 -2.90 7.01
CA ASN A 316 -27.83 -2.73 5.72
C ASN A 316 -27.38 -1.45 5.01
N LEU A 317 -27.24 -0.34 5.75
CA LEU A 317 -26.74 0.92 5.21
C LEU A 317 -25.29 0.79 4.73
N ILE A 318 -24.41 0.21 5.55
CA ILE A 318 -23.01 -0.04 5.21
C ILE A 318 -22.93 -0.93 3.96
N ASN A 319 -23.72 -1.99 3.89
CA ASN A 319 -23.79 -2.87 2.73
C ASN A 319 -24.27 -2.13 1.46
N LEU A 320 -25.17 -1.16 1.60
CA LEU A 320 -25.64 -0.36 0.46
C LEU A 320 -24.60 0.65 -0.03
N ILE A 321 -23.92 1.35 0.88
CA ILE A 321 -22.93 2.40 0.55
C ILE A 321 -21.54 1.85 0.23
N SER A 322 -21.23 0.61 0.63
CA SER A 322 -19.98 -0.07 0.28
C SER A 322 -20.00 -0.71 -1.11
N LYS A 323 -21.19 -0.98 -1.67
CA LYS A 323 -21.34 -1.56 -3.02
C LYS A 323 -20.69 -0.67 -4.08
N GLN A 324 -19.70 -1.25 -4.78
CA GLN A 324 -19.05 -0.60 -5.92
C GLN A 324 -20.05 -0.41 -7.07
N LYS A 325 -19.88 0.67 -7.84
CA LYS A 325 -20.69 0.92 -9.03
C LYS A 325 -20.56 -0.25 -10.02
N LYS A 326 -21.65 -0.99 -10.25
CA LYS A 326 -21.88 -1.57 -11.57
C LYS A 326 -22.04 -0.42 -12.56
N GLN A 327 -21.57 -0.56 -13.80
CA GLN A 327 -21.71 0.49 -14.81
C GLN A 327 -23.15 1.03 -14.83
N PRO A 328 -23.34 2.35 -14.94
CA PRO A 328 -24.68 2.91 -14.98
C PRO A 328 -25.39 2.34 -16.20
N SER A 329 -26.46 1.56 -15.99
CA SER A 329 -27.50 1.47 -17.00
C SER A 329 -27.97 2.90 -17.23
N LYS A 330 -27.91 3.37 -18.48
CA LYS A 330 -28.49 4.64 -18.89
C LYS A 330 -30.01 4.52 -18.80
N ASN A 331 -30.56 4.54 -17.59
CA ASN A 331 -31.96 4.84 -17.41
C ASN A 331 -32.04 6.37 -17.45
N ASN A 332 -32.56 6.90 -18.55
CA ASN A 332 -32.92 8.31 -18.71
C ASN A 332 -34.14 8.64 -17.83
N SER A 333 -34.04 8.46 -16.51
CA SER A 333 -35.07 8.90 -15.57
C SER A 333 -35.08 10.42 -15.53
N GLN A 334 -36.23 11.04 -15.78
CA GLN A 334 -36.36 12.50 -15.72
C GLN A 334 -36.17 13.00 -14.29
N SER A 335 -35.66 14.22 -14.14
CA SER A 335 -35.52 14.89 -12.85
C SER A 335 -36.12 16.28 -12.90
N ILE A 336 -36.85 16.66 -11.86
CA ILE A 336 -37.49 17.97 -11.72
C ILE A 336 -36.75 18.76 -10.63
N MET A 337 -36.54 20.04 -10.87
CA MET A 337 -36.10 20.98 -9.83
C MET A 337 -37.22 21.97 -9.49
N ILE A 338 -37.58 22.03 -8.22
CA ILE A 338 -38.54 22.96 -7.65
C ILE A 338 -37.86 24.33 -7.53
N LYS A 339 -38.42 25.34 -8.20
CA LYS A 339 -37.96 26.73 -8.11
C LYS A 339 -38.60 27.47 -6.94
N ASP A 340 -39.89 27.25 -6.74
CA ASP A 340 -40.69 27.97 -5.76
C ASP A 340 -41.92 27.15 -5.35
N ILE A 341 -42.46 27.44 -4.18
CA ILE A 341 -43.59 26.74 -3.57
C ILE A 341 -44.58 27.79 -3.07
N SER A 342 -45.82 27.73 -3.56
CA SER A 342 -46.89 28.68 -3.20
C SER A 342 -48.14 27.93 -2.76
N GLY A 343 -48.34 27.80 -1.44
CA GLY A 343 -49.37 26.91 -0.90
C GLY A 343 -49.07 25.46 -1.31
N ASP A 344 -50.01 24.83 -2.00
CA ASP A 344 -49.87 23.46 -2.53
C ASP A 344 -49.28 23.42 -3.95
N ASP A 345 -49.07 24.58 -4.59
CA ASP A 345 -48.56 24.69 -5.94
C ASP A 345 -47.02 24.72 -5.96
N PHE A 346 -46.40 23.85 -6.79
CA PHE A 346 -44.95 23.79 -7.01
C PHE A 346 -44.60 24.37 -8.38
N ILE A 347 -43.66 25.30 -8.44
CA ILE A 347 -43.22 25.96 -9.67
C ILE A 347 -41.92 25.32 -10.14
N ILE A 348 -41.90 24.87 -11.41
CA ILE A 348 -40.75 24.18 -12.02
C ILE A 348 -40.44 24.77 -13.41
N ASP A 349 -39.24 24.52 -13.94
CA ASP A 349 -38.92 24.85 -15.33
C ASP A 349 -39.90 24.22 -16.32
N TYR A 350 -40.19 24.93 -17.41
CA TYR A 350 -41.04 24.38 -18.45
C TYR A 350 -40.40 23.13 -19.07
N ASN A 351 -41.05 21.98 -18.89
CA ASN A 351 -40.68 20.72 -19.51
C ASN A 351 -41.94 20.06 -20.09
N PRO A 352 -42.08 19.98 -21.43
CA PRO A 352 -43.27 19.45 -22.09
C PRO A 352 -43.46 17.94 -21.88
N SER A 353 -42.48 17.26 -21.29
CA SER A 353 -42.54 15.82 -21.04
C SER A 353 -43.33 15.46 -19.77
N ILE A 354 -43.53 16.44 -18.87
CA ILE A 354 -44.20 16.24 -17.59
C ILE A 354 -45.72 16.30 -17.77
N LYS A 355 -46.42 15.31 -17.24
CA LYS A 355 -47.87 15.12 -17.38
C LYS A 355 -48.52 14.77 -16.04
N GLU A 356 -49.84 14.92 -16.02
CA GLU A 356 -50.67 14.40 -14.93
C GLU A 356 -50.53 12.87 -14.86
N GLY A 357 -50.44 12.33 -13.64
CA GLY A 357 -50.18 10.92 -13.39
C GLY A 357 -48.71 10.53 -13.31
N ASP A 358 -47.76 11.42 -13.67
CA ASP A 358 -46.34 11.12 -13.52
C ASP A 358 -45.97 11.02 -12.03
N ALA A 359 -45.18 10.01 -11.68
CA ALA A 359 -44.78 9.71 -10.31
C ALA A 359 -43.32 10.13 -10.06
N PHE A 360 -43.09 10.82 -8.95
CA PHE A 360 -41.79 11.35 -8.55
C PHE A 360 -41.49 11.05 -7.09
N HIS A 361 -40.22 10.85 -6.78
CA HIS A 361 -39.76 10.75 -5.40
C HIS A 361 -38.58 11.68 -5.16
N LEU A 362 -38.25 11.92 -3.88
CA LEU A 362 -37.08 12.72 -3.50
C LEU A 362 -35.79 12.11 -4.07
N ASP A 363 -34.92 12.92 -4.71
CA ASP A 363 -33.69 12.40 -5.31
C ASP A 363 -32.63 12.03 -4.26
N TYR A 364 -32.75 10.81 -3.71
CA TYR A 364 -31.76 10.24 -2.81
C TYR A 364 -30.57 9.61 -3.55
N MET A 365 -30.67 9.39 -4.88
CA MET A 365 -29.62 8.73 -5.66
C MET A 365 -28.38 9.60 -5.79
N GLY A 366 -28.53 10.93 -5.82
CA GLY A 366 -27.42 11.88 -5.73
C GLY A 366 -26.64 11.74 -4.42
N ASP A 367 -27.36 11.70 -3.30
CA ASP A 367 -26.80 11.51 -1.95
C ASP A 367 -26.15 10.13 -1.83
N LEU A 368 -26.82 9.06 -2.27
CA LEU A 368 -26.29 7.70 -2.27
C LEU A 368 -24.98 7.59 -3.06
N ASN A 369 -24.89 8.23 -4.24
CA ASN A 369 -23.67 8.23 -5.03
C ASN A 369 -22.53 8.99 -4.33
N THR A 370 -22.85 10.06 -3.60
CA THR A 370 -21.88 10.83 -2.82
C THR A 370 -21.38 10.02 -1.63
N LEU A 371 -22.30 9.40 -0.87
CA LEU A 371 -21.99 8.51 0.24
C LEU A 371 -21.14 7.32 -0.21
N LYS A 372 -21.47 6.66 -1.34
CA LYS A 372 -20.64 5.59 -1.91
C LYS A 372 -19.20 6.03 -2.20
N LYS A 373 -19.01 7.24 -2.73
CA LYS A 373 -17.67 7.79 -2.97
C LYS A 373 -16.92 8.05 -1.66
N GLN A 374 -17.60 8.65 -0.67
CA GLN A 374 -17.03 8.95 0.64
C GLN A 374 -16.67 7.67 1.41
N TYR A 375 -17.56 6.68 1.43
CA TYR A 375 -17.30 5.39 2.07
C TYR A 375 -16.15 4.65 1.37
N SER A 376 -16.08 4.68 0.04
CA SER A 376 -14.93 4.11 -0.68
C SER A 376 -13.61 4.79 -0.32
N ALA A 377 -13.60 6.11 -0.09
CA ALA A 377 -12.42 6.82 0.39
C ALA A 377 -12.05 6.42 1.82
N LEU A 378 -13.04 6.31 2.71
CA LEU A 378 -12.86 5.82 4.08
C LEU A 378 -12.29 4.40 4.11
N ASP A 379 -12.89 3.46 3.35
CA ASP A 379 -12.46 2.06 3.27
C ASP A 379 -11.01 1.92 2.78
N LYS A 380 -10.63 2.69 1.75
CA LYS A 380 -9.25 2.76 1.29
C LYS A 380 -8.31 3.31 2.36
N THR A 381 -8.75 4.32 3.10
CA THR A 381 -7.96 4.93 4.18
C THR A 381 -7.75 3.95 5.34
N LYS A 382 -8.81 3.25 5.78
CA LYS A 382 -8.75 2.18 6.79
C LYS A 382 -7.78 1.07 6.43
N LYS A 383 -7.67 0.73 5.13
CA LYS A 383 -6.77 -0.32 4.62
C LYS A 383 -5.37 0.16 4.28
N GLY A 384 -5.07 1.47 4.40
CA GLY A 384 -3.79 2.05 3.96
C GLY A 384 -3.58 1.98 2.44
N LEU A 385 -4.67 1.96 1.67
CA LEU A 385 -4.72 1.88 0.20
C LEU A 385 -5.12 3.22 -0.45
N SER A 386 -5.25 4.29 0.34
CA SER A 386 -5.42 5.66 -0.16
C SER A 386 -4.16 6.15 -0.88
N ALA A 387 -4.31 7.21 -1.69
CA ALA A 387 -3.20 7.81 -2.43
C ALA A 387 -2.03 8.22 -1.51
N ASN A 388 -2.34 8.72 -0.32
CA ASN A 388 -1.42 8.77 0.82
C ASN A 388 -1.73 7.57 1.73
N PRO A 389 -0.89 6.53 1.77
CA PRO A 389 -1.11 5.34 2.60
C PRO A 389 -1.13 5.63 4.10
N ASN A 390 -0.43 6.67 4.56
CA ASN A 390 -0.33 7.03 5.98
C ASN A 390 -1.45 7.98 6.44
N LEU A 391 -2.36 8.38 5.54
CA LEU A 391 -3.41 9.35 5.85
C LEU A 391 -4.24 8.95 7.08
N GLY A 392 -4.64 7.67 7.18
CA GLY A 392 -5.41 7.19 8.33
C GLY A 392 -4.63 7.26 9.64
N LEU A 393 -3.30 7.16 9.60
CA LEU A 393 -2.44 7.34 10.78
C LEU A 393 -2.35 8.82 11.16
N ILE A 394 -2.13 9.70 10.17
CA ILE A 394 -1.98 11.15 10.38
C ILE A 394 -3.24 11.78 10.99
N LEU A 395 -4.42 11.37 10.52
CA LEU A 395 -5.71 11.88 11.03
C LEU A 395 -6.01 11.45 12.47
N ASN A 396 -5.23 10.53 13.01
CA ASN A 396 -5.45 9.88 14.30
C ASN A 396 -4.29 10.09 15.28
N ILE A 397 -3.35 10.98 14.96
CA ILE A 397 -2.29 11.39 15.89
C ILE A 397 -2.97 11.97 17.13
N LYS A 398 -2.71 11.35 18.29
CA LYS A 398 -3.15 11.87 19.58
C LYS A 398 -2.24 13.05 19.93
N GLU A 399 -2.82 14.20 20.26
CA GLU A 399 -2.04 15.24 20.91
C GLU A 399 -1.74 14.75 22.33
N ASP A 400 -0.52 14.26 22.56
CA ASP A 400 0.00 13.98 23.91
C ASP A 400 0.13 15.29 24.69
N LYS A 401 -1.01 15.78 25.18
CA LYS A 401 -1.06 16.82 26.19
C LYS A 401 -1.19 16.13 27.54
N ASN A 402 -0.04 15.86 28.14
CA ASN A 402 0.18 15.53 29.56
C ASN A 402 0.22 14.05 29.98
N ASP A 403 1.15 13.26 29.45
CA ASP A 403 1.68 12.12 30.21
C ASP A 403 3.21 12.25 30.33
N ASN A 404 3.65 12.85 31.44
CA ASN A 404 5.05 12.90 31.88
C ASN A 404 5.57 11.52 32.37
N ASN A 405 4.95 10.42 31.94
CA ASN A 405 5.46 9.09 32.15
C ASN A 405 6.23 8.71 30.89
N GLY A 406 7.57 8.68 30.97
CA GLY A 406 8.52 8.53 29.86
C GLY A 406 8.48 7.23 29.05
N THR A 407 7.31 6.62 28.86
CA THR A 407 7.05 5.62 27.84
C THR A 407 6.45 6.33 26.64
N THR A 408 7.26 6.59 25.63
CA THR A 408 6.76 6.99 24.31
C THR A 408 5.81 5.89 23.84
N ASP A 409 4.58 6.25 23.48
CA ASP A 409 3.61 5.28 23.00
C ASP A 409 4.19 4.50 21.81
N THR A 410 4.12 3.17 21.89
CA THR A 410 4.68 2.28 20.84
C THR A 410 4.16 2.57 19.43
N MET A 411 2.96 3.18 19.33
CA MET A 411 2.39 3.66 18.07
C MET A 411 3.22 4.81 17.47
N ASP A 412 3.68 5.75 18.28
CA ASP A 412 4.44 6.92 17.84
C ASP A 412 5.85 6.57 17.38
N GLU A 413 6.50 5.63 18.06
CA GLU A 413 7.79 5.09 17.61
C GLU A 413 7.66 4.38 16.26
N THR A 414 6.62 3.56 16.10
CA THR A 414 6.35 2.84 14.85
C THR A 414 5.99 3.80 13.72
N LEU A 415 5.24 4.87 14.01
CA LEU A 415 4.94 5.94 13.06
C LEU A 415 6.21 6.67 12.62
N LYS A 416 7.11 7.01 13.56
CA LYS A 416 8.41 7.63 13.25
C LYS A 416 9.28 6.71 12.40
N GLU A 417 9.28 5.40 12.65
CA GLU A 417 9.99 4.42 11.82
C GLU A 417 9.40 4.37 10.40
N ILE A 418 8.07 4.35 10.27
CA ILE A 418 7.38 4.40 8.98
C ILE A 418 7.76 5.67 8.21
N LEU A 419 7.71 6.83 8.85
CA LEU A 419 7.97 8.13 8.21
C LEU A 419 9.44 8.31 7.85
N SER A 420 10.38 7.86 8.70
CA SER A 420 11.82 7.91 8.40
C SER A 420 12.26 6.93 7.31
N SER A 421 11.46 5.89 7.02
CA SER A 421 11.72 4.93 5.93
C SER A 421 11.50 5.50 4.53
N TYR A 422 10.84 6.66 4.39
CA TYR A 422 10.67 7.30 3.10
C TYR A 422 11.98 7.98 2.70
N GLU A 423 12.50 7.60 1.52
CA GLU A 423 13.57 8.34 0.88
C GLU A 423 13.08 9.78 0.65
N THR A 424 13.66 10.71 1.41
CA THR A 424 13.44 12.12 1.16
C THR A 424 14.05 12.43 -0.20
N ARG A 425 13.21 12.92 -1.11
CA ARG A 425 13.75 13.51 -2.32
C ARG A 425 14.58 14.72 -1.90
N ALA A 426 15.65 15.01 -2.65
CA ALA A 426 16.45 16.22 -2.46
C ALA A 426 16.10 17.23 -3.56
N LEU A 427 14.80 17.49 -3.76
CA LEU A 427 14.33 18.44 -4.76
C LEU A 427 14.52 19.86 -4.24
N GLU A 428 15.26 20.64 -4.99
CA GLU A 428 15.44 22.07 -4.77
C GLU A 428 14.92 22.87 -5.97
N LEU A 429 14.79 24.18 -5.79
CA LEU A 429 14.49 25.10 -6.88
C LEU A 429 15.65 25.10 -7.88
N THR A 430 15.34 24.84 -9.15
CA THR A 430 16.29 25.03 -10.24
C THR A 430 16.38 26.53 -10.58
N GLU A 431 17.54 26.98 -11.07
CA GLU A 431 17.72 28.37 -11.51
C GLU A 431 16.70 28.75 -12.59
N ARG A 432 16.38 27.83 -13.50
CA ARG A 432 15.32 27.99 -14.50
C ARG A 432 13.95 28.34 -13.88
N VAL A 433 13.56 27.66 -12.80
CA VAL A 433 12.28 27.94 -12.12
C VAL A 433 12.36 29.27 -11.37
N LYS A 434 13.52 29.60 -10.78
CA LYS A 434 13.74 30.90 -10.13
C LYS A 434 13.53 32.05 -11.11
N GLU A 435 14.23 32.02 -12.25
CA GLU A 435 14.14 33.03 -13.30
C GLU A 435 12.72 33.16 -13.89
N LYS A 436 12.02 32.03 -14.05
CA LYS A 436 10.68 32.01 -14.64
C LYS A 436 9.62 32.62 -13.72
N ILE A 437 9.69 32.32 -12.42
CA ILE A 437 8.58 32.57 -11.48
C ILE A 437 8.80 33.85 -10.68
N PHE A 438 10.05 34.17 -10.35
CA PHE A 438 10.39 35.23 -9.42
C PHE A 438 10.95 36.45 -10.15
N LYS A 439 10.31 37.62 -9.97
CA LYS A 439 10.83 38.90 -10.49
C LYS A 439 12.10 39.36 -9.77
N ASN A 440 12.16 39.09 -8.47
CA ASN A 440 13.30 39.30 -7.59
C ASN A 440 13.64 37.97 -6.93
N PRO A 441 14.90 37.69 -6.55
CA PRO A 441 15.26 36.44 -5.89
C PRO A 441 14.31 36.07 -4.74
N PRO A 442 13.91 34.79 -4.61
CA PRO A 442 13.06 34.35 -3.51
C PRO A 442 13.73 34.62 -2.16
N THR A 443 12.93 34.89 -1.14
CA THR A 443 13.47 34.98 0.23
C THR A 443 13.83 33.60 0.77
N GLU A 444 14.74 33.52 1.74
CA GLU A 444 15.13 32.24 2.37
C GLU A 444 13.91 31.46 2.90
N ASN A 445 12.91 32.16 3.46
CA ASN A 445 11.68 31.55 3.94
C ASN A 445 10.83 30.96 2.80
N GLN A 446 10.82 31.59 1.62
CA GLN A 446 10.13 31.07 0.44
C GLN A 446 10.86 29.84 -0.10
N GLU A 447 12.19 29.89 -0.22
CA GLU A 447 13.00 28.73 -0.65
C GLU A 447 12.83 27.56 0.31
N LYS A 448 12.89 27.80 1.62
CA LYS A 448 12.66 26.78 2.66
C LYS A 448 11.25 26.19 2.55
N ALA A 449 10.22 27.02 2.39
CA ALA A 449 8.84 26.53 2.23
C ALA A 449 8.68 25.65 0.98
N ILE A 450 9.29 26.04 -0.14
CA ILE A 450 9.26 25.27 -1.38
C ILE A 450 10.01 23.95 -1.21
N LYS A 451 11.21 23.98 -0.62
CA LYS A 451 12.00 22.78 -0.31
C LYS A 451 11.23 21.81 0.59
N ILE A 452 10.53 22.30 1.61
CA ILE A 452 9.67 21.47 2.45
C ILE A 452 8.55 20.85 1.60
N ALA A 453 7.78 21.67 0.87
CA ALA A 453 6.65 21.16 0.08
C ALA A 453 7.03 20.12 -0.99
N LEU A 454 8.21 20.24 -1.60
CA LEU A 454 8.66 19.29 -2.64
C LEU A 454 9.14 17.95 -2.08
N ASN A 455 9.63 17.94 -0.84
CA ASN A 455 10.31 16.79 -0.24
C ASN A 455 9.50 16.12 0.88
N THR A 456 8.43 16.75 1.35
CA THR A 456 7.48 16.13 2.27
C THR A 456 6.68 15.02 1.54
N PRO A 457 6.76 13.76 1.99
CA PRO A 457 6.12 12.63 1.29
C PRO A 457 4.59 12.55 1.50
N ASP A 458 4.05 13.30 2.46
CA ASP A 458 2.66 13.24 2.89
C ASP A 458 1.93 14.60 2.82
N ILE A 459 2.02 15.44 3.85
CA ILE A 459 1.26 16.69 4.00
C ILE A 459 2.21 17.79 4.47
N ALA A 460 2.37 18.83 3.65
CA ALA A 460 3.06 20.06 4.02
C ALA A 460 2.05 21.17 4.30
N ILE A 461 2.19 21.84 5.44
CA ILE A 461 1.40 23.03 5.79
C ILE A 461 2.33 24.25 5.68
N ILE A 462 2.01 25.16 4.75
CA ILE A 462 2.72 26.43 4.59
C ILE A 462 1.82 27.56 5.07
N GLN A 463 2.24 28.24 6.14
CA GLN A 463 1.58 29.45 6.60
C GLN A 463 2.20 30.68 5.93
N GLY A 464 1.37 31.47 5.24
CA GLY A 464 1.80 32.72 4.62
C GLY A 464 0.93 33.90 5.05
N PRO A 465 1.46 34.85 5.85
CA PRO A 465 0.77 36.11 6.12
C PRO A 465 0.37 36.89 4.85
N PRO A 466 -0.51 37.89 4.94
CA PRO A 466 -0.81 38.77 3.81
C PRO A 466 0.47 39.38 3.21
N GLY A 467 0.57 39.48 1.88
CA GLY A 467 1.71 40.08 1.20
C GLY A 467 2.97 39.21 1.00
N THR A 468 3.07 38.02 1.61
CA THR A 468 4.32 37.20 1.57
C THR A 468 4.58 36.41 0.28
N GLY A 469 3.82 36.69 -0.79
CA GLY A 469 3.99 36.00 -2.07
C GLY A 469 3.47 34.55 -2.08
N LYS A 470 2.45 34.22 -1.28
CA LYS A 470 1.82 32.87 -1.25
C LYS A 470 1.58 32.27 -2.64
N THR A 471 0.97 33.04 -3.54
CA THR A 471 0.67 32.56 -4.90
C THR A 471 1.94 32.29 -5.71
N THR A 472 3.00 33.08 -5.51
CA THR A 472 4.32 32.86 -6.13
C THR A 472 4.94 31.56 -5.63
N VAL A 473 4.87 31.29 -4.32
CA VAL A 473 5.33 30.03 -3.72
C VAL A 473 4.57 28.83 -4.29
N ILE A 474 3.24 28.91 -4.38
CA ILE A 474 2.41 27.84 -4.97
C ILE A 474 2.80 27.61 -6.44
N ASN A 475 3.00 28.69 -7.22
CA ASN A 475 3.38 28.60 -8.63
C ASN A 475 4.76 27.92 -8.79
N ALA A 476 5.73 28.28 -7.93
CA ALA A 476 7.06 27.68 -7.93
C ALA A 476 7.03 26.17 -7.62
N ILE A 477 6.22 25.76 -6.63
CA ILE A 477 6.01 24.34 -6.31
C ILE A 477 5.42 23.61 -7.53
N CYS A 478 4.37 24.16 -8.15
CA CYS A 478 3.73 23.53 -9.31
C CYS A 478 4.68 23.40 -10.51
N GLU A 479 5.44 24.45 -10.80
CA GLU A 479 6.41 24.45 -11.90
C GLU A 479 7.53 23.44 -11.65
N ARG A 480 8.05 23.36 -10.43
CA ARG A 480 9.11 22.41 -10.09
C ARG A 480 8.63 20.95 -10.12
N LEU A 481 7.40 20.69 -9.66
CA LEU A 481 6.76 19.36 -9.78
C LEU A 481 6.53 18.97 -11.24
N PHE A 482 6.17 19.93 -12.10
CA PHE A 482 6.03 19.69 -13.54
C PHE A 482 7.38 19.39 -14.21
N GLU A 483 8.45 20.11 -13.85
CA GLU A 483 9.80 19.86 -14.36
C GLU A 483 10.30 18.45 -14.02
N GLU A 484 9.97 17.95 -12.83
CA GLU A 484 10.32 16.60 -12.37
C GLU A 484 9.50 15.49 -13.05
N TYR A 485 8.37 15.85 -13.67
CA TYR A 485 7.44 14.85 -14.19
C TYR A 485 8.04 14.09 -15.39
N PRO A 486 7.97 12.74 -15.43
CA PRO A 486 8.47 11.97 -16.57
C PRO A 486 7.79 12.37 -17.88
N LYS A 487 8.57 12.82 -18.86
CA LYS A 487 8.06 13.38 -20.13
C LYS A 487 7.40 12.34 -21.05
N ASP A 488 7.62 11.06 -20.78
CA ASP A 488 7.03 9.91 -21.45
C ASP A 488 5.63 9.53 -20.93
N LYS A 489 5.20 10.12 -19.80
CA LYS A 489 3.91 9.83 -19.18
C LYS A 489 2.87 10.92 -19.42
N ASN A 490 1.60 10.53 -19.37
CA ASN A 490 0.50 11.45 -19.53
C ASN A 490 0.43 12.45 -18.35
N ILE A 491 0.69 13.72 -18.65
CA ILE A 491 0.73 14.83 -17.68
C ILE A 491 -0.69 15.24 -17.20
N LYS A 492 -1.76 14.77 -17.86
CA LYS A 492 -3.14 15.16 -17.49
C LYS A 492 -3.47 14.71 -16.06
N GLY A 493 -3.98 15.65 -15.26
CA GLY A 493 -4.52 15.38 -13.92
C GLY A 493 -3.49 15.11 -12.82
N GLN A 494 -2.21 15.45 -13.03
CA GLN A 494 -1.14 15.20 -12.05
C GLN A 494 -1.12 16.19 -10.90
N ILE A 495 -1.52 17.45 -11.15
CA ILE A 495 -1.60 18.51 -10.14
C ILE A 495 -3.04 19.00 -10.07
N LEU A 496 -3.65 18.89 -8.89
CA LEU A 496 -4.97 19.44 -8.59
C LEU A 496 -4.81 20.66 -7.67
N LEU A 497 -5.27 21.82 -8.13
CA LEU A 497 -5.30 23.05 -7.34
C LEU A 497 -6.74 23.34 -6.89
N CYS A 498 -6.92 23.48 -5.59
CA CYS A 498 -8.21 23.78 -4.96
C CYS A 498 -8.12 25.09 -4.18
N ALA A 499 -9.21 25.87 -4.18
CA ALA A 499 -9.34 27.07 -3.36
C ALA A 499 -10.79 27.19 -2.84
N GLN A 500 -10.95 27.79 -1.66
CA GLN A 500 -12.29 28.04 -1.10
C GLN A 500 -12.93 29.23 -1.83
N GLY A 501 -13.94 28.95 -2.65
CA GLY A 501 -14.68 29.96 -3.41
C GLY A 501 -14.24 30.13 -4.88
N HIS A 502 -15.16 30.61 -5.72
CA HIS A 502 -14.91 30.77 -7.15
C HIS A 502 -13.90 31.87 -7.47
N ASP A 503 -13.92 32.98 -6.72
CA ASP A 503 -13.01 34.12 -6.96
C ASP A 503 -11.56 33.75 -6.63
N ALA A 504 -11.33 33.07 -5.50
CA ALA A 504 -10.02 32.55 -5.15
C ALA A 504 -9.50 31.56 -6.20
N THR A 505 -10.37 30.68 -6.71
CA THR A 505 -10.03 29.75 -7.79
C THR A 505 -9.66 30.49 -9.08
N ASN A 506 -10.40 31.54 -9.43
CA ASN A 506 -10.11 32.37 -10.60
C ASN A 506 -8.77 33.10 -10.43
N ASN A 507 -8.50 33.66 -9.25
CA ASN A 507 -7.23 34.33 -8.94
C ASN A 507 -6.03 33.38 -9.09
N VAL A 508 -6.17 32.13 -8.63
CA VAL A 508 -5.15 31.09 -8.82
C VAL A 508 -4.99 30.77 -10.30
N ARG A 509 -6.09 30.57 -11.03
CA ARG A 509 -6.09 30.28 -12.48
C ARG A 509 -5.44 31.37 -13.32
N GLU A 510 -5.58 32.63 -12.90
CA GLU A 510 -5.02 33.76 -13.63
C GLU A 510 -3.51 33.92 -13.41
N ARG A 511 -3.01 33.54 -12.23
CA ARG A 511 -1.64 33.78 -11.81
C ARG A 511 -0.72 32.56 -11.97
N ILE A 512 -1.26 31.36 -11.96
CA ILE A 512 -0.50 30.11 -12.03
C ILE A 512 -0.50 29.57 -13.47
N LYS A 513 0.70 29.43 -14.02
CA LYS A 513 0.97 28.81 -15.33
C LYS A 513 1.99 27.71 -15.13
N VAL A 514 1.66 26.49 -15.52
CA VAL A 514 2.52 25.32 -15.32
C VAL A 514 3.06 24.88 -16.66
N GLY A 515 4.39 24.83 -16.82
CA GLY A 515 5.01 24.54 -18.11
C GLY A 515 4.72 25.59 -19.19
N GLY A 516 4.25 26.78 -18.78
CA GLY A 516 3.79 27.85 -19.68
C GLY A 516 2.34 27.69 -20.15
N LEU A 517 1.67 26.58 -19.83
CA LEU A 517 0.29 26.32 -20.22
C LEU A 517 -0.71 27.00 -19.26
N PRO A 518 -1.87 27.44 -19.76
CA PRO A 518 -2.93 27.98 -18.92
C PRO A 518 -3.55 26.85 -18.10
N THR A 519 -3.96 27.16 -16.88
CA THR A 519 -4.62 26.20 -15.98
C THR A 519 -6.10 26.07 -16.31
N PHE A 520 -6.58 24.83 -16.39
CA PHE A 520 -8.00 24.52 -16.62
C PHE A 520 -8.75 24.54 -15.29
N LYS A 521 -9.94 25.16 -15.27
CA LYS A 521 -10.85 25.13 -14.11
C LYS A 521 -11.93 24.08 -14.34
N PHE A 522 -12.16 23.24 -13.36
CA PHE A 522 -13.31 22.33 -13.34
C PHE A 522 -14.42 22.93 -12.47
N GLY A 523 -15.66 22.91 -12.97
CA GLY A 523 -16.85 23.37 -12.27
C GLY A 523 -17.44 24.68 -12.85
N ALA A 524 -18.70 24.60 -13.27
CA ALA A 524 -19.54 25.74 -13.65
C ALA A 524 -20.60 25.98 -12.56
N LYS A 525 -21.08 27.22 -12.38
CA LYS A 525 -22.33 27.42 -11.63
C LYS A 525 -23.44 26.67 -12.34
N LYS A 526 -24.32 26.00 -11.57
CA LYS A 526 -25.36 25.07 -12.06
C LYS A 526 -26.30 25.65 -13.13
N ASN A 527 -26.34 26.97 -13.36
CA ASN A 527 -27.23 27.63 -14.32
C ASN A 527 -26.54 28.50 -15.39
N ALA A 528 -25.24 28.33 -15.66
CA ALA A 528 -24.56 29.20 -16.62
C ALA A 528 -23.84 28.40 -17.71
N LYS A 529 -24.59 27.91 -18.71
CA LYS A 529 -24.02 27.51 -20.01
C LYS A 529 -23.11 28.64 -20.55
N GLU A 530 -23.53 29.89 -20.37
CA GLU A 530 -22.74 31.08 -20.70
C GLU A 530 -21.41 31.18 -19.95
N GLU A 531 -21.33 30.82 -18.67
CA GLU A 531 -20.04 30.86 -17.94
C GLU A 531 -19.08 29.78 -18.46
N GLN A 532 -19.59 28.62 -18.85
CA GLN A 532 -18.76 27.56 -19.43
C GLN A 532 -18.23 27.97 -20.82
N TYR A 533 -19.09 28.55 -21.67
CA TYR A 533 -18.66 29.13 -22.96
C TYR A 533 -17.61 30.23 -22.76
N LYS A 534 -17.83 31.17 -21.82
CA LYS A 534 -16.86 32.22 -21.48
C LYS A 534 -15.55 31.66 -20.93
N GLN A 535 -15.60 30.54 -20.20
CA GLN A 535 -14.39 29.87 -19.71
C GLN A 535 -13.58 29.24 -20.85
N ASP A 536 -14.25 28.61 -21.82
CA ASP A 536 -13.63 27.99 -22.99
C ASP A 536 -13.07 29.05 -23.95
N GLU A 537 -13.80 30.15 -24.16
CA GLU A 537 -13.36 31.29 -24.98
C GLU A 537 -12.08 31.93 -24.40
N ARG A 538 -12.09 32.25 -23.10
CA ARG A 538 -10.92 32.83 -22.41
C ARG A 538 -9.72 31.89 -22.38
N LEU A 539 -9.96 30.58 -22.34
CA LEU A 539 -8.90 29.59 -22.47
C LEU A 539 -8.31 29.60 -23.89
N ASN A 540 -9.16 29.62 -24.92
CA ASN A 540 -8.75 29.64 -26.32
C ASN A 540 -7.96 30.91 -26.65
N GLU A 541 -8.37 32.08 -26.14
CA GLU A 541 -7.60 33.33 -26.23
C GLU A 541 -6.19 33.15 -25.65
N ARG A 542 -6.07 32.61 -24.44
CA ARG A 542 -4.76 32.37 -23.81
C ARG A 542 -3.90 31.36 -24.57
N LEU A 543 -4.51 30.34 -25.17
CA LEU A 543 -3.79 29.39 -26.02
C LEU A 543 -3.28 30.06 -27.29
N ARG A 544 -4.04 30.99 -27.88
CA ARG A 544 -3.61 31.80 -29.02
C ARG A 544 -2.46 32.74 -28.64
N GLU A 545 -2.58 33.48 -27.54
CA GLU A 545 -1.49 34.33 -27.02
C GLU A 545 -0.20 33.54 -26.80
N LEU A 546 -0.31 32.34 -26.22
CA LEU A 546 0.85 31.46 -26.03
C LEU A 546 1.44 30.96 -27.35
N ALA A 547 0.60 30.60 -28.31
CA ALA A 547 1.05 30.19 -29.64
C ALA A 547 1.81 31.33 -30.33
N GLU A 548 1.31 32.57 -30.24
CA GLU A 548 1.98 33.75 -30.79
C GLU A 548 3.33 34.01 -30.11
N ILE A 549 3.40 33.93 -28.78
CA ILE A 549 4.66 34.08 -28.03
C ILE A 549 5.67 32.98 -28.44
N LEU A 550 5.21 31.74 -28.62
CA LEU A 550 6.06 30.63 -29.05
C LEU A 550 6.57 30.83 -30.48
N ILE A 551 5.69 31.22 -31.41
CA ILE A 551 6.05 31.53 -32.79
C ILE A 551 7.10 32.65 -32.81
N GLU A 552 6.90 33.71 -32.04
CA GLU A 552 7.83 34.83 -31.99
C GLU A 552 9.17 34.45 -31.35
N SER A 553 9.16 33.63 -30.30
CA SER A 553 10.38 33.09 -29.68
C SER A 553 11.17 32.22 -30.64
N VAL A 554 10.50 31.33 -31.39
CA VAL A 554 11.11 30.50 -32.43
C VAL A 554 11.65 31.37 -33.57
N ARG A 555 10.90 32.37 -34.02
CA ARG A 555 11.36 33.32 -35.04
C ARG A 555 12.64 34.03 -34.62
N LYS A 556 12.70 34.59 -33.41
CA LYS A 556 13.90 35.26 -32.88
C LYS A 556 15.08 34.31 -32.79
N LYS A 557 14.85 33.06 -32.35
CA LYS A 557 15.91 32.05 -32.24
C LYS A 557 16.44 31.63 -33.63
N LEU A 558 15.57 31.48 -34.62
CA LEU A 558 15.95 31.23 -36.01
C LEU A 558 16.69 32.41 -36.64
N GLN A 559 16.30 33.66 -36.34
CA GLN A 559 17.03 34.86 -36.77
C GLN A 559 18.44 34.91 -36.19
N SER A 560 18.60 34.55 -34.91
CA SER A 560 19.91 34.51 -34.25
C SER A 560 20.84 33.39 -34.74
N LEU A 561 20.29 32.36 -35.39
CA LEU A 561 21.04 31.24 -35.96
C LEU A 561 21.45 31.45 -37.43
N GLY A 562 21.14 32.63 -38.02
CA GLY A 562 21.62 33.02 -39.36
C GLY A 562 20.90 32.37 -40.55
N ASP A 563 19.87 31.55 -40.34
CA ASP A 563 19.28 30.71 -41.39
C ASP A 563 17.92 31.22 -41.91
N TYR A 564 17.68 32.54 -41.82
CA TYR A 564 16.39 33.12 -42.20
C TYR A 564 16.14 33.18 -43.72
N GLU A 565 17.20 33.19 -44.53
CA GLU A 565 17.08 33.23 -46.00
C GLU A 565 16.74 31.87 -46.63
N ASN A 566 17.14 30.74 -46.01
CA ASN A 566 16.85 29.40 -46.57
C ASN A 566 15.42 28.91 -46.31
N ILE A 567 14.74 29.40 -45.25
CA ILE A 567 13.42 28.90 -44.84
C ILE A 567 12.27 29.47 -45.70
N LYS A 568 12.46 30.64 -46.34
CA LYS A 568 11.45 31.19 -47.28
C LYS A 568 11.17 30.28 -48.48
N LYS A 569 12.03 29.30 -48.78
CA LYS A 569 11.81 28.30 -49.84
C LYS A 569 10.93 27.11 -49.42
N PHE A 570 10.69 26.91 -48.13
CA PHE A 570 9.95 25.74 -47.62
C PHE A 570 8.47 26.02 -47.26
N TRP A 571 8.03 27.29 -47.31
CA TRP A 571 6.66 27.70 -46.99
C TRP A 571 6.01 28.46 -48.16
N ILE A 572 5.94 27.83 -49.33
CA ILE A 572 4.94 28.15 -50.37
C ILE A 572 3.86 27.06 -50.32
#